data_AF-A0A3E1EFS0-F1
#
_entry.id   AF-A0A3E1EFS0-F1
#
_cell.length_a   1.000
_cell.length_b   1.000
_cell.length_c   1.000
_cell.angle_alpha   90.00
_cell.angle_beta   90.00
_cell.angle_gamma   90.00
#
_symmetry.space_group_name_H-M   'P 1'
#
loop_
_entity.id
_entity.type
_entity.pdbx_description
1 polymer ?
#
loop_
_entity_poly.entity_id
_entity_poly.type
_entity_poly.pdbx_seq_one_letter_code
_entity_poly.pdbx_strand_id
1 'polypeptide(L)'
;MSRTPKLGVNIDHVATLRQARYAPDPRVPNAEPLLLRAARECEAAGADSITVHLREDRRHIQDRDVYELREHLRIPLNLEMGNTPAILEIALQIRPDYVCLVPEHRREVTTEGGLDAVAHARDLAPTIRRLRDNGTLVSLFIDPLPDQVTAAARLGADMIELHTGAFANGCPEGCENELQRLIQTAESAHQAGLKVNAGHGINMTNLPRLLTIPHLHELNVGHHLVSEAIFTGLRASVAAMLSALSSCRVSP
;
A
#
# COMPACT_ATOMS: atom_id res chain seq x y z
N MET A 1 -17.50 11.62 13.14
CA MET A 1 -16.58 10.85 14.02
C MET A 1 -15.53 10.21 13.13
N SER A 2 -14.27 10.66 13.19
CA SER A 2 -13.20 10.02 12.42
C SER A 2 -12.93 8.64 13.01
N ARG A 3 -13.11 7.59 12.20
CA ARG A 3 -12.85 6.20 12.60
C ARG A 3 -11.34 5.98 12.54
N THR A 4 -10.76 5.28 13.52
CA THR A 4 -9.35 4.87 13.46
C THR A 4 -9.10 4.19 12.10
N PRO A 5 -8.09 4.64 11.31
CA PRO A 5 -7.80 4.02 10.03
C PRO A 5 -7.35 2.58 10.26
N LYS A 6 -7.67 1.72 9.30
CA LYS A 6 -7.17 0.35 9.26
C LYS A 6 -5.66 0.32 9.07
N LEU A 7 -5.01 -0.79 9.42
CA LEU A 7 -3.61 -1.04 9.11
C LEU A 7 -3.47 -2.18 8.08
N GLY A 8 -3.02 -1.82 6.88
CA GLY A 8 -2.48 -2.76 5.92
C GLY A 8 -0.98 -2.94 6.13
N VAL A 9 -0.51 -4.18 6.27
CA VAL A 9 0.91 -4.46 6.49
C VAL A 9 1.56 -4.90 5.19
N ASN A 10 2.45 -4.06 4.65
CA ASN A 10 3.26 -4.43 3.50
C ASN A 10 4.43 -5.32 3.94
N ILE A 11 4.54 -6.52 3.36
CA ILE A 11 5.56 -7.52 3.72
C ILE A 11 6.64 -7.71 2.63
N ASP A 12 6.78 -6.79 1.69
CA ASP A 12 7.76 -6.88 0.59
C ASP A 12 9.20 -7.03 1.11
N HIS A 13 9.54 -6.29 2.15
CA HIS A 13 10.89 -6.30 2.70
C HIS A 13 11.23 -7.55 3.51
N VAL A 14 10.22 -8.35 3.90
CA VAL A 14 10.45 -9.72 4.37
C VAL A 14 10.98 -10.57 3.21
N ALA A 15 10.38 -10.43 2.02
CA ALA A 15 10.88 -11.06 0.81
C ALA A 15 12.25 -10.51 0.39
N THR A 16 12.53 -9.21 0.54
CA THR A 16 13.87 -8.65 0.30
C THR A 16 14.94 -9.39 1.10
N LEU A 17 14.70 -9.63 2.40
CA LEU A 17 15.64 -10.37 3.24
C LEU A 17 15.88 -11.79 2.73
N ARG A 18 14.81 -12.49 2.27
CA ARG A 18 14.93 -13.81 1.64
C ARG A 18 15.75 -13.73 0.35
N GLN A 19 15.44 -12.79 -0.53
CA GLN A 19 16.11 -12.65 -1.83
C GLN A 19 17.59 -12.29 -1.68
N ALA A 20 17.97 -11.57 -0.62
CA ALA A 20 19.38 -11.27 -0.34
C ALA A 20 20.26 -12.53 -0.23
N ARG A 21 19.69 -13.67 0.18
CA ARG A 21 20.40 -14.95 0.26
C ARG A 21 20.03 -15.95 -0.84
N TYR A 22 18.77 -15.93 -1.28
CA TYR A 22 18.17 -17.00 -2.09
C TYR A 22 17.74 -16.55 -3.49
N ALA A 23 18.06 -15.33 -3.93
CA ALA A 23 17.72 -14.87 -5.29
C ALA A 23 18.14 -15.82 -6.43
N PRO A 24 19.31 -16.50 -6.40
CA PRO A 24 19.68 -17.43 -7.47
C PRO A 24 18.74 -18.62 -7.62
N ASP A 25 18.13 -19.08 -6.53
CA ASP A 25 17.05 -20.08 -6.57
C ASP A 25 16.15 -19.92 -5.33
N PRO A 26 15.04 -19.17 -5.43
CA PRO A 26 14.16 -18.97 -4.29
C PRO A 26 13.43 -20.26 -3.90
N ARG A 27 13.44 -21.30 -4.74
CA ARG A 27 12.72 -22.58 -4.52
C ARG A 27 13.49 -23.58 -3.68
N VAL A 28 14.69 -23.24 -3.22
CA VAL A 28 15.43 -24.11 -2.30
C VAL A 28 14.59 -24.36 -1.04
N PRO A 29 14.54 -25.60 -0.53
CA PRO A 29 13.65 -25.96 0.59
C PRO A 29 13.89 -25.16 1.89
N ASN A 30 15.08 -24.59 2.06
CA ASN A 30 15.46 -23.80 3.22
C ASN A 30 15.38 -22.28 2.98
N ALA A 31 14.72 -21.83 1.90
CA ALA A 31 14.56 -20.40 1.65
C ALA A 31 13.73 -19.75 2.76
N GLU A 32 14.36 -18.83 3.50
CA GLU A 32 13.75 -18.11 4.61
C GLU A 32 14.03 -16.61 4.50
N PRO A 33 13.18 -15.74 5.11
CA PRO A 33 11.92 -16.05 5.76
C PRO A 33 10.79 -16.48 4.78
N LEU A 34 9.79 -17.21 5.30
CA LEU A 34 8.57 -17.55 4.57
C LEU A 34 7.56 -16.41 4.67
N LEU A 35 7.04 -15.94 3.53
CA LEU A 35 6.09 -14.83 3.48
C LEU A 35 4.77 -15.19 4.14
N LEU A 36 4.27 -16.41 3.94
CA LEU A 36 3.07 -16.89 4.62
C LEU A 36 3.21 -16.87 6.16
N ARG A 37 4.41 -17.17 6.69
CA ARG A 37 4.66 -17.07 8.13
C ARG A 37 4.58 -15.61 8.59
N ALA A 38 5.18 -14.68 7.85
CA ALA A 38 5.12 -13.25 8.17
C ALA A 38 3.68 -12.74 8.16
N ALA A 39 2.90 -13.08 7.13
CA ALA A 39 1.48 -12.76 7.05
C ALA A 39 0.69 -13.26 8.27
N ARG A 40 0.90 -14.50 8.72
CA ARG A 40 0.25 -15.04 9.93
C ARG A 40 0.63 -14.31 11.21
N GLU A 41 1.87 -13.82 11.31
CA GLU A 41 2.30 -12.99 12.44
C GLU A 41 1.57 -11.64 12.44
N CYS A 42 1.37 -11.02 11.26
CA CYS A 42 0.60 -9.79 11.09
C CYS A 42 -0.89 -10.00 11.42
N GLU A 43 -1.52 -11.08 10.92
CA GLU A 43 -2.90 -11.45 11.26
C GLU A 43 -3.08 -11.64 12.77
N ALA A 44 -2.16 -12.38 13.40
CA ALA A 44 -2.19 -12.61 14.84
C ALA A 44 -1.98 -11.33 15.67
N ALA A 45 -1.33 -10.30 15.10
CA ALA A 45 -1.20 -8.99 15.72
C ALA A 45 -2.46 -8.12 15.56
N GLY A 46 -3.34 -8.45 14.60
CA GLY A 46 -4.56 -7.71 14.30
C GLY A 46 -4.48 -6.79 13.08
N ALA A 47 -3.58 -7.05 12.13
CA ALA A 47 -3.59 -6.35 10.85
C ALA A 47 -4.94 -6.49 10.13
N ASP A 48 -5.40 -5.44 9.46
CA ASP A 48 -6.67 -5.41 8.74
C ASP A 48 -6.53 -5.93 7.29
N SER A 49 -5.34 -5.84 6.71
CA SER A 49 -5.01 -6.37 5.38
C SER A 49 -3.51 -6.72 5.28
N ILE A 50 -3.16 -7.54 4.28
CA ILE A 50 -1.77 -7.77 3.89
C ILE A 50 -1.52 -7.17 2.51
N THR A 51 -0.45 -6.38 2.41
CA THR A 51 -0.04 -5.74 1.17
C THR A 51 1.24 -6.38 0.63
N VAL A 52 1.28 -6.64 -0.68
CA VAL A 52 2.48 -7.11 -1.39
C VAL A 52 2.57 -6.47 -2.76
N HIS A 53 3.77 -6.09 -3.20
CA HIS A 53 4.03 -5.56 -4.54
C HIS A 53 4.67 -6.62 -5.43
N LEU A 54 3.87 -7.20 -6.34
CA LEU A 54 4.37 -8.10 -7.38
C LEU A 54 4.92 -7.30 -8.56
N ARG A 55 6.19 -6.91 -8.45
CA ARG A 55 6.91 -6.17 -9.48
C ARG A 55 7.15 -6.99 -10.74
N GLU A 56 7.21 -6.34 -11.90
CA GLU A 56 7.58 -6.99 -13.16
C GLU A 56 8.95 -7.71 -13.07
N ASP A 57 9.92 -7.08 -12.40
CA ASP A 57 11.29 -7.60 -12.24
C ASP A 57 11.45 -8.66 -11.15
N ARG A 58 10.39 -8.97 -10.38
CA ARG A 58 10.42 -9.92 -9.25
C ARG A 58 11.55 -9.66 -8.27
N ARG A 59 11.87 -8.39 -8.01
CA ARG A 59 12.98 -8.00 -7.12
C ARG A 59 12.86 -8.58 -5.70
N HIS A 60 11.64 -8.70 -5.17
CA HIS A 60 11.37 -9.23 -3.83
C HIS A 60 10.29 -10.31 -3.88
N ILE A 61 9.03 -9.88 -4.00
CA ILE A 61 7.89 -10.79 -4.06
C ILE A 61 7.93 -11.58 -5.37
N GLN A 62 7.67 -12.88 -5.26
CA GLN A 62 7.62 -13.83 -6.36
C GLN A 62 6.18 -14.27 -6.59
N ASP A 63 5.88 -14.79 -7.79
CA ASP A 63 4.53 -15.28 -8.15
C ASP A 63 3.97 -16.25 -7.11
N ARG A 64 4.79 -17.22 -6.70
CA ARG A 64 4.41 -18.23 -5.71
C ARG A 64 3.93 -17.62 -4.40
N ASP A 65 4.52 -16.49 -3.98
CA ASP A 65 4.19 -15.88 -2.70
C ASP A 65 2.78 -15.32 -2.78
N VAL A 66 2.42 -14.71 -3.91
CA VAL A 66 1.09 -14.14 -4.14
C VAL A 66 0.03 -15.23 -4.22
N TYR A 67 0.30 -16.35 -4.91
CA TYR A 67 -0.62 -17.50 -4.93
C TYR A 67 -0.78 -18.13 -3.55
N GLU A 68 0.32 -18.36 -2.82
CA GLU A 68 0.29 -18.95 -1.48
C GLU A 68 -0.47 -18.05 -0.49
N LEU A 69 -0.21 -16.74 -0.52
CA LEU A 69 -0.92 -15.77 0.31
C LEU A 69 -2.41 -15.76 -0.02
N ARG A 70 -2.79 -15.73 -1.30
CA ARG A 70 -4.21 -15.73 -1.69
C ARG A 70 -4.97 -16.94 -1.15
N GLU A 71 -4.35 -18.12 -1.19
CA GLU A 71 -4.95 -19.37 -0.72
C GLU A 71 -5.13 -19.42 0.80
N HIS A 72 -4.23 -18.80 1.57
CA HIS A 72 -4.13 -19.03 3.01
C HIS A 72 -4.49 -17.84 3.90
N LEU A 73 -4.52 -16.61 3.38
CA LEU A 73 -4.88 -15.43 4.15
C LEU A 73 -6.35 -15.46 4.59
N ARG A 74 -6.59 -15.00 5.81
CA ARG A 74 -7.91 -14.85 6.45
C ARG A 74 -8.39 -13.40 6.46
N ILE A 75 -7.48 -12.47 6.22
CA ILE A 75 -7.74 -11.05 6.03
C ILE A 75 -7.53 -10.65 4.56
N PRO A 76 -8.10 -9.52 4.10
CA PRO A 76 -7.95 -9.05 2.74
C PRO A 76 -6.51 -9.00 2.23
N LEU A 77 -6.33 -9.41 0.97
CA LEU A 77 -5.07 -9.23 0.23
C LEU A 77 -5.14 -7.96 -0.63
N ASN A 78 -4.18 -7.06 -0.42
CA ASN A 78 -3.93 -5.90 -1.27
C ASN A 78 -2.72 -6.17 -2.17
N LEU A 79 -2.95 -6.33 -3.47
CA LEU A 79 -1.89 -6.52 -4.45
C LEU A 79 -1.50 -5.17 -5.07
N GLU A 80 -0.30 -4.69 -4.73
CA GLU A 80 0.35 -3.62 -5.49
C GLU A 80 0.90 -4.18 -6.81
N MET A 81 0.70 -3.45 -7.90
CA MET A 81 1.19 -3.84 -9.23
C MET A 81 1.29 -2.65 -10.20
N GLY A 82 2.23 -2.73 -11.14
CA GLY A 82 2.25 -1.88 -12.34
C GLY A 82 1.18 -2.25 -13.36
N ASN A 83 0.92 -1.34 -14.31
CA ASN A 83 -0.08 -1.54 -15.37
C ASN A 83 0.46 -2.36 -16.54
N THR A 84 0.88 -3.60 -16.29
CA THR A 84 1.43 -4.50 -17.32
C THR A 84 0.51 -5.70 -17.58
N PRO A 85 0.42 -6.20 -18.82
CA PRO A 85 -0.41 -7.37 -19.12
C PRO A 85 -0.04 -8.61 -18.29
N ALA A 86 1.26 -8.86 -18.09
CA ALA A 86 1.73 -10.04 -17.38
C ALA A 86 1.27 -10.07 -15.90
N ILE A 87 1.35 -8.93 -15.21
CA ILE A 87 0.91 -8.85 -13.81
C ILE A 87 -0.61 -8.79 -13.71
N LEU A 88 -1.27 -8.12 -14.64
CA LEU A 88 -2.74 -8.07 -14.71
C LEU A 88 -3.35 -9.47 -14.84
N GLU A 89 -2.81 -10.34 -15.68
CA GLU A 89 -3.35 -11.72 -15.78
C GLU A 89 -3.22 -12.48 -14.45
N ILE A 90 -2.12 -12.30 -13.71
CA ILE A 90 -1.97 -12.88 -12.37
C ILE A 90 -3.02 -12.30 -11.41
N ALA A 91 -3.19 -10.98 -11.38
CA ALA A 91 -4.18 -10.32 -10.52
C ALA A 91 -5.61 -10.82 -10.83
N LEU A 92 -5.95 -10.97 -12.10
CA LEU A 92 -7.26 -11.49 -12.52
C LEU A 92 -7.48 -12.95 -12.12
N GLN A 93 -6.43 -13.76 -12.13
CA GLN A 93 -6.47 -15.16 -11.72
C GLN A 93 -6.65 -15.30 -10.21
N ILE A 94 -5.87 -14.57 -9.41
CA ILE A 94 -5.92 -14.69 -7.94
C ILE A 94 -7.12 -13.96 -7.32
N ARG A 95 -7.66 -12.95 -8.01
CA ARG A 95 -8.77 -12.09 -7.53
C ARG A 95 -8.50 -11.58 -6.11
N PRO A 96 -7.50 -10.70 -5.92
CA PRO A 96 -7.25 -10.13 -4.60
C PRO A 96 -8.43 -9.23 -4.21
N ASP A 97 -8.60 -8.99 -2.91
CA ASP A 97 -9.64 -8.09 -2.41
C ASP A 97 -9.42 -6.65 -2.91
N TYR A 98 -8.15 -6.22 -2.91
CA TYR A 98 -7.72 -4.92 -3.39
C TYR A 98 -6.59 -5.06 -4.42
N VAL A 99 -6.58 -4.19 -5.42
CA VAL A 99 -5.39 -3.88 -6.22
C VAL A 99 -5.04 -2.40 -6.05
N CYS A 100 -3.78 -2.11 -5.76
CA CYS A 100 -3.24 -0.76 -5.81
C CYS A 100 -2.33 -0.61 -7.04
N LEU A 101 -2.77 0.19 -8.02
CA LEU A 101 -1.95 0.47 -9.20
C LEU A 101 -0.87 1.50 -8.84
N VAL A 102 0.38 1.07 -8.98
CA VAL A 102 1.59 1.86 -8.69
C VAL A 102 2.41 2.05 -9.96
N PRO A 103 3.19 3.13 -10.09
CA PRO A 103 4.07 3.30 -11.23
C PRO A 103 5.32 2.41 -11.09
N GLU A 104 5.66 1.65 -12.14
CA GLU A 104 6.87 0.81 -12.15
C GLU A 104 7.95 1.36 -13.08
N HIS A 105 7.56 2.14 -14.09
CA HIS A 105 8.50 2.79 -15.01
C HIS A 105 8.58 4.30 -14.77
N ARG A 106 9.75 4.89 -15.06
CA ARG A 106 9.98 6.34 -14.97
C ARG A 106 9.05 7.20 -15.84
N ARG A 107 8.33 6.61 -16.80
CA ARG A 107 7.37 7.31 -17.66
C ARG A 107 5.96 7.36 -17.07
N GLU A 108 5.71 6.56 -16.04
CA GLU A 108 4.41 6.40 -15.37
C GLU A 108 4.33 7.23 -14.09
N VAL A 109 5.48 7.69 -13.60
CA VAL A 109 5.57 8.58 -12.44
C VAL A 109 5.30 10.03 -12.83
N THR A 110 4.60 10.72 -11.95
CA THR A 110 4.63 12.18 -11.84
C THR A 110 6.01 12.65 -11.35
N THR A 111 6.17 13.96 -11.11
CA THR A 111 7.41 14.53 -10.56
C THR A 111 7.78 13.96 -9.19
N GLU A 112 6.81 13.60 -8.35
CA GLU A 112 7.05 13.21 -6.95
C GLU A 112 7.01 11.70 -6.71
N GLY A 113 6.58 10.91 -7.71
CA GLY A 113 6.70 9.45 -7.69
C GLY A 113 5.37 8.69 -7.72
N GLY A 114 4.22 9.34 -7.60
CA GLY A 114 2.90 8.75 -7.79
C GLY A 114 2.57 8.43 -9.25
N LEU A 115 1.55 7.60 -9.48
CA LEU A 115 1.04 7.26 -10.79
C LEU A 115 0.40 8.50 -11.45
N ASP A 116 0.82 8.83 -12.68
CA ASP A 116 0.17 9.89 -13.46
C ASP A 116 -1.12 9.38 -14.12
N ALA A 117 -2.19 9.34 -13.34
CA ALA A 117 -3.51 8.89 -13.79
C ALA A 117 -4.12 9.79 -14.88
N VAL A 118 -3.73 11.07 -14.93
CA VAL A 118 -4.17 12.01 -15.97
C VAL A 118 -3.55 11.61 -17.31
N ALA A 119 -2.22 11.48 -17.37
CA ALA A 119 -1.52 11.19 -18.62
C ALA A 119 -1.83 9.77 -19.13
N HIS A 120 -1.98 8.80 -18.22
CA HIS A 120 -2.15 7.39 -18.56
C HIS A 120 -3.60 6.90 -18.50
N ALA A 121 -4.58 7.80 -18.45
CA ALA A 121 -6.00 7.45 -18.33
C ALA A 121 -6.47 6.43 -19.38
N ARG A 122 -6.02 6.56 -20.63
CA ARG A 122 -6.39 5.65 -21.73
C ARG A 122 -5.94 4.22 -21.49
N ASP A 123 -4.75 4.06 -20.90
CA ASP A 123 -4.12 2.75 -20.69
C ASP A 123 -4.56 2.13 -19.35
N LEU A 124 -4.89 2.96 -18.36
CA LEU A 124 -5.41 2.53 -17.06
C LEU A 124 -6.88 2.09 -17.13
N ALA A 125 -7.71 2.79 -17.91
CA ALA A 125 -9.14 2.51 -18.02
C ALA A 125 -9.50 1.03 -18.31
N PRO A 126 -8.89 0.33 -19.30
CA PRO A 126 -9.19 -1.08 -19.54
C PRO A 126 -8.76 -1.98 -18.38
N THR A 127 -7.62 -1.71 -17.74
CA THR A 127 -7.13 -2.48 -16.60
C THR A 127 -8.05 -2.34 -15.39
N ILE A 128 -8.40 -1.09 -15.03
CA ILE A 128 -9.31 -0.81 -13.92
C ILE A 128 -10.66 -1.49 -14.15
N ARG A 129 -11.18 -1.42 -15.38
CA ARG A 129 -12.43 -2.10 -15.73
C ARG A 129 -12.34 -3.61 -15.53
N ARG A 130 -11.32 -4.27 -16.07
CA ARG A 130 -11.16 -5.73 -15.96
C ARG A 130 -11.05 -6.20 -14.51
N LEU A 131 -10.31 -5.46 -13.68
CA LEU A 131 -10.19 -5.73 -12.25
C LEU A 131 -11.55 -5.57 -11.56
N ARG A 132 -12.27 -4.47 -11.79
CA ARG A 132 -13.58 -4.27 -11.20
C ARG A 132 -14.61 -5.30 -11.63
N ASP A 133 -14.60 -5.70 -12.91
CA ASP A 133 -15.52 -6.70 -13.47
C ASP A 133 -15.37 -8.07 -12.79
N ASN A 134 -14.22 -8.38 -12.18
CA ASN A 134 -13.99 -9.63 -11.48
C ASN A 134 -14.28 -9.57 -9.97
N GLY A 135 -14.63 -8.38 -9.44
CA GLY A 135 -14.92 -8.10 -8.03
C GLY A 135 -13.79 -7.45 -7.24
N THR A 136 -12.60 -7.25 -7.82
CA THR A 136 -11.48 -6.58 -7.14
C THR A 136 -11.73 -5.08 -7.03
N LEU A 137 -11.55 -4.52 -5.83
CA LEU A 137 -11.62 -3.07 -5.62
C LEU A 137 -10.28 -2.43 -5.98
N VAL A 138 -10.32 -1.28 -6.65
CA VAL A 138 -9.13 -0.66 -7.22
C VAL A 138 -8.76 0.63 -6.50
N SER A 139 -7.50 0.72 -6.07
CA SER A 139 -6.81 1.91 -5.58
C SER A 139 -5.81 2.41 -6.62
N LEU A 140 -5.62 3.73 -6.71
CA LEU A 140 -4.52 4.33 -7.47
C LEU A 140 -3.55 5.02 -6.51
N PHE A 141 -2.26 4.68 -6.58
CA PHE A 141 -1.22 5.34 -5.82
C PHE A 141 -0.83 6.66 -6.50
N ILE A 142 -1.24 7.80 -5.95
CA ILE A 142 -1.14 9.11 -6.62
C ILE A 142 -0.49 10.16 -5.72
N ASP A 143 0.12 11.16 -6.35
CA ASP A 143 0.56 12.36 -5.64
C ASP A 143 -0.63 13.16 -5.08
N PRO A 144 -0.43 13.97 -4.02
CA PRO A 144 -1.45 14.85 -3.48
C PRO A 144 -1.74 16.05 -4.39
N LEU A 145 -2.40 15.80 -5.52
CA LEU A 145 -2.73 16.76 -6.57
C LEU A 145 -4.21 16.65 -6.99
N PRO A 146 -4.96 17.78 -7.09
CA PRO A 146 -6.39 17.77 -7.42
C PRO A 146 -6.75 17.08 -8.76
N ASP A 147 -5.92 17.26 -9.78
CA ASP A 147 -6.17 16.67 -11.10
C ASP A 147 -6.01 15.15 -11.09
N GLN A 148 -5.09 14.62 -10.27
CA GLN A 148 -4.91 13.18 -10.10
C GLN A 148 -6.12 12.54 -9.39
N VAL A 149 -6.68 13.22 -8.38
CA VAL A 149 -7.93 12.80 -7.72
C VAL A 149 -9.09 12.77 -8.72
N THR A 150 -9.22 13.83 -9.51
CA THR A 150 -10.28 13.93 -10.52
C THR A 150 -10.15 12.82 -11.57
N ALA A 151 -8.92 12.52 -12.01
CA ALA A 151 -8.65 11.42 -12.93
C ALA A 151 -9.00 10.06 -12.31
N ALA A 152 -8.59 9.80 -11.07
CA ALA A 152 -8.91 8.57 -10.35
C ALA A 152 -10.42 8.32 -10.25
N ALA A 153 -11.19 9.36 -9.87
CA ALA A 153 -12.65 9.28 -9.84
C ALA A 153 -13.26 8.98 -11.21
N ARG A 154 -12.81 9.67 -12.27
CA ARG A 154 -13.30 9.47 -13.65
C ARG A 154 -12.99 8.07 -14.20
N LEU A 155 -11.84 7.51 -13.82
CA LEU A 155 -11.45 6.15 -14.18
C LEU A 155 -12.26 5.08 -13.44
N GLY A 156 -13.02 5.48 -12.42
CA GLY A 156 -13.80 4.57 -11.60
C GLY A 156 -12.94 3.81 -10.59
N ALA A 157 -11.89 4.41 -10.06
CA ALA A 157 -11.22 3.84 -8.89
C ALA A 157 -12.19 3.84 -7.68
N ASP A 158 -12.06 2.85 -6.79
CA ASP A 158 -12.81 2.81 -5.53
C ASP A 158 -12.10 3.64 -4.44
N MET A 159 -10.78 3.74 -4.57
CA MET A 159 -9.89 4.30 -3.57
C MET A 159 -8.73 5.03 -4.26
N ILE A 160 -8.06 5.89 -3.50
CA ILE A 160 -6.72 6.37 -3.82
C ILE A 160 -5.80 6.03 -2.66
N GLU A 161 -4.51 5.91 -2.96
CA GLU A 161 -3.47 5.91 -1.93
C GLU A 161 -2.57 7.13 -2.14
N LEU A 162 -2.56 8.02 -1.16
CA LEU A 162 -1.76 9.24 -1.23
C LEU A 162 -0.27 8.91 -1.06
N HIS A 163 0.54 9.38 -1.99
CA HIS A 163 1.99 9.29 -1.91
C HIS A 163 2.52 10.19 -0.77
N THR A 164 2.84 9.59 0.37
CA THR A 164 3.33 10.31 1.56
C THR A 164 4.85 10.48 1.63
N GLY A 165 5.62 10.11 0.60
CA GLY A 165 7.08 10.14 0.66
C GLY A 165 7.71 11.53 0.88
N ALA A 166 7.21 12.59 0.23
CA ALA A 166 7.71 13.95 0.45
C ALA A 166 7.47 14.40 1.91
N PHE A 167 6.27 14.14 2.44
CA PHE A 167 5.92 14.34 3.84
C PHE A 167 6.84 13.54 4.78
N ALA A 168 7.02 12.24 4.51
CA ALA A 168 7.80 11.35 5.37
C ALA A 168 9.26 11.79 5.47
N ASN A 169 9.88 12.18 4.35
CA ASN A 169 11.27 12.64 4.29
C ASN A 169 11.48 14.02 4.94
N GLY A 170 10.45 14.87 4.94
CA GLY A 170 10.49 16.20 5.57
C GLY A 170 10.01 16.23 7.02
N CYS A 171 9.64 15.10 7.62
CA CYS A 171 9.13 15.05 9.00
C CYS A 171 10.24 14.62 9.99
N PRO A 172 10.16 15.03 11.27
CA PRO A 172 9.06 15.78 11.89
C PRO A 172 9.13 17.30 11.69
N GLU A 173 10.28 17.84 11.24
CA GLU A 173 10.52 19.26 11.04
C GLU A 173 10.60 19.58 9.54
N GLY A 174 9.69 20.39 9.02
CA GLY A 174 9.68 20.80 7.61
C GLY A 174 8.60 20.15 6.74
N CYS A 175 7.77 19.27 7.29
CA CYS A 175 6.71 18.59 6.55
C CYS A 175 5.35 19.33 6.52
N GLU A 176 5.26 20.56 7.05
CA GLU A 176 3.97 21.25 7.19
C GLU A 176 3.31 21.53 5.83
N ASN A 177 4.07 21.98 4.84
CA ASN A 177 3.54 22.23 3.49
C ASN A 177 3.00 20.94 2.85
N GLU A 178 3.74 19.84 2.97
CA GLU A 178 3.32 18.54 2.46
C GLU A 178 2.12 17.98 3.21
N LEU A 179 2.05 18.20 4.53
CA LEU A 179 0.88 17.85 5.33
C LEU A 179 -0.37 18.59 4.87
N GLN A 180 -0.27 19.90 4.63
CA GLN A 180 -1.41 20.69 4.12
C GLN A 180 -1.86 20.22 2.73
N ARG A 181 -0.92 19.86 1.84
CA ARG A 181 -1.25 19.27 0.52
C ARG A 181 -2.02 17.95 0.67
N LEU A 182 -1.57 17.08 1.58
CA LEU A 182 -2.23 15.81 1.86
C LEU A 182 -3.64 16.01 2.43
N ILE A 183 -3.83 16.95 3.36
CA ILE A 183 -5.14 17.29 3.93
C ILE A 183 -6.11 17.75 2.84
N GLN A 184 -5.72 18.73 2.02
CA GLN A 184 -6.58 19.26 0.96
C GLN A 184 -6.94 18.17 -0.08
N THR A 185 -5.98 17.31 -0.41
CA THR A 185 -6.22 16.21 -1.35
C THR A 185 -7.17 15.17 -0.76
N ALA A 186 -7.00 14.81 0.51
CA ALA A 186 -7.87 13.86 1.19
C ALA A 186 -9.32 14.36 1.27
N GLU A 187 -9.54 15.64 1.55
CA GLU A 187 -10.87 16.26 1.52
C GLU A 187 -11.50 16.19 0.12
N SER A 188 -10.74 16.57 -0.91
CA SER A 188 -11.19 16.52 -2.31
C SER A 188 -11.54 15.09 -2.76
N ALA A 189 -10.69 14.12 -2.43
CA ALA A 189 -10.91 12.71 -2.76
C ALA A 189 -12.15 12.16 -2.06
N HIS A 190 -12.36 12.50 -0.79
CA HIS A 190 -13.55 12.12 -0.06
C HIS A 190 -14.82 12.72 -0.68
N GLN A 191 -14.79 14.01 -1.07
CA GLN A 191 -15.90 14.67 -1.77
C GLN A 191 -16.20 14.04 -3.13
N ALA A 192 -15.18 13.51 -3.82
CA ALA A 192 -15.32 12.76 -5.06
C ALA A 192 -15.85 11.32 -4.85
N GLY A 193 -16.11 10.90 -3.60
CA GLY A 193 -16.61 9.57 -3.25
C GLY A 193 -15.55 8.48 -3.16
N LEU A 194 -14.26 8.84 -3.18
CA LEU A 194 -13.14 7.91 -3.07
C LEU A 194 -12.81 7.65 -1.60
N LYS A 195 -12.42 6.41 -1.27
CA LYS A 195 -11.74 6.16 0.01
C LYS A 195 -10.29 6.63 -0.09
N VAL A 196 -9.75 7.14 1.02
CA VAL A 196 -8.41 7.72 1.06
C VAL A 196 -7.49 6.83 1.88
N ASN A 197 -6.54 6.19 1.23
CA ASN A 197 -5.46 5.45 1.86
C ASN A 197 -4.16 6.30 1.85
N ALA A 198 -3.16 5.88 2.61
CA ALA A 198 -1.80 6.43 2.62
C ALA A 198 -0.82 5.39 3.18
N GLY A 199 0.50 5.66 3.25
CA GLY A 199 1.38 4.76 4.01
C GLY A 199 2.86 4.73 3.62
N HIS A 200 3.22 5.23 2.44
CA HIS A 200 4.61 5.27 1.99
C HIS A 200 5.51 6.10 2.91
N GLY A 201 6.53 5.47 3.51
CA GLY A 201 7.50 6.14 4.39
C GLY A 201 7.01 6.43 5.81
N ILE A 202 5.82 5.95 6.19
CA ILE A 202 5.25 6.20 7.52
C ILE A 202 5.94 5.37 8.59
N ASN A 203 6.21 5.99 9.74
CA ASN A 203 6.86 5.42 10.91
C ASN A 203 6.32 6.04 12.21
N MET A 204 6.73 5.52 13.38
CA MET A 204 6.24 6.02 14.68
C MET A 204 6.53 7.51 14.93
N THR A 205 7.55 8.09 14.29
CA THR A 205 7.92 9.50 14.47
C THR A 205 6.97 10.44 13.73
N ASN A 206 6.61 10.11 12.48
CA ASN A 206 5.76 10.97 11.64
C ASN A 206 4.27 10.63 11.72
N LEU A 207 3.91 9.46 12.28
CA LEU A 207 2.53 9.00 12.40
C LEU A 207 1.58 10.00 13.10
N PRO A 208 1.93 10.63 14.24
CA PRO A 208 1.00 11.55 14.91
C PRO A 208 0.59 12.74 14.02
N ARG A 209 1.50 13.23 13.17
CA ARG A 209 1.21 14.28 12.20
C ARG A 209 0.37 13.77 11.04
N LEU A 210 0.66 12.56 10.53
CA LEU A 210 -0.12 11.96 9.45
C LEU A 210 -1.60 11.80 9.85
N LEU A 211 -1.85 11.39 11.10
CA LEU A 211 -3.21 11.13 11.59
C LEU A 211 -4.08 12.39 11.73
N THR A 212 -3.55 13.59 11.48
CA THR A 212 -4.37 14.80 11.37
C THR A 212 -5.06 14.91 10.01
N ILE A 213 -4.64 14.13 9.01
CA ILE A 213 -5.28 14.08 7.70
C ILE A 213 -6.68 13.48 7.84
N PRO A 214 -7.75 14.17 7.38
CA PRO A 214 -9.10 13.67 7.51
C PRO A 214 -9.37 12.51 6.52
N HIS A 215 -10.43 11.75 6.79
CA HIS A 215 -10.96 10.71 5.88
C HIS A 215 -10.04 9.52 5.57
N LEU A 216 -8.91 9.38 6.26
CA LEU A 216 -8.04 8.20 6.15
C LEU A 216 -8.83 6.90 6.43
N HIS A 217 -8.82 6.00 5.45
CA HIS A 217 -9.50 4.71 5.48
C HIS A 217 -8.57 3.59 5.95
N GLU A 218 -7.38 3.50 5.35
CA GLU A 218 -6.37 2.48 5.62
C GLU A 218 -4.96 3.06 5.45
N LEU A 219 -4.03 2.66 6.32
CA LEU A 219 -2.61 2.96 6.20
C LEU A 219 -1.83 1.71 5.80
N ASN A 220 -1.17 1.73 4.64
CA ASN A 220 -0.34 0.67 4.11
C ASN A 220 1.14 0.88 4.51
N VAL A 221 1.56 0.30 5.63
CA VAL A 221 2.90 0.51 6.18
C VAL A 221 3.75 -0.75 6.00
N GLY A 222 4.97 -0.61 5.46
CA GLY A 222 5.87 -1.73 5.18
C GLY A 222 7.21 -1.64 5.89
N HIS A 223 8.18 -0.98 5.23
CA HIS A 223 9.60 -0.96 5.63
C HIS A 223 9.84 -0.68 7.12
N HIS A 224 9.11 0.27 7.71
CA HIS A 224 9.23 0.58 9.13
C HIS A 224 8.89 -0.62 10.03
N LEU A 225 7.79 -1.33 9.75
CA LEU A 225 7.39 -2.51 10.53
C LEU A 225 8.41 -3.64 10.42
N VAL A 226 8.91 -3.90 9.21
CA VAL A 226 9.95 -4.91 9.00
C VAL A 226 11.25 -4.53 9.70
N SER A 227 11.60 -3.24 9.71
CA SER A 227 12.80 -2.72 10.38
C SER A 227 12.73 -2.89 11.90
N GLU A 228 11.61 -2.51 12.53
CA GLU A 228 11.38 -2.70 13.97
C GLU A 228 11.29 -4.18 14.35
N ALA A 229 10.78 -5.02 13.45
CA ALA A 229 10.67 -6.46 13.65
C ALA A 229 12.03 -7.16 13.80
N ILE A 230 13.12 -6.58 13.30
CA ILE A 230 14.48 -7.11 13.49
C ILE A 230 14.84 -7.14 14.99
N PHE A 231 14.36 -6.15 15.75
CA PHE A 231 14.67 -6.00 17.17
C PHE A 231 13.60 -6.60 18.08
N THR A 232 12.33 -6.51 17.69
CA THR A 232 11.19 -6.82 18.56
C THR A 232 10.33 -8.00 18.09
N GLY A 233 10.54 -8.47 16.86
CA GLY A 233 9.68 -9.44 16.19
C GLY A 233 8.47 -8.80 15.50
N LEU A 234 8.03 -9.41 14.39
CA LEU A 234 7.02 -8.81 13.50
C LEU A 234 5.66 -8.61 14.18
N ARG A 235 5.17 -9.60 14.94
CA ARG A 235 3.90 -9.47 15.68
C ARG A 235 3.92 -8.28 16.64
N ALA A 236 5.02 -8.09 17.37
CA ALA A 236 5.14 -6.99 18.33
C ALA A 236 5.20 -5.62 17.63
N SER A 237 5.96 -5.52 16.53
CA SER A 237 6.03 -4.32 15.71
C SER A 237 4.65 -3.89 15.16
N VAL A 238 3.90 -4.83 14.58
CA VAL A 238 2.54 -4.57 14.07
C VAL A 238 1.59 -4.16 15.20
N ALA A 239 1.62 -4.85 16.33
CA ALA A 239 0.78 -4.52 17.49
C ALA A 239 1.09 -3.11 18.05
N ALA A 240 2.36 -2.70 18.05
CA ALA A 240 2.76 -1.37 18.47
C ALA A 240 2.19 -0.28 17.55
N MET A 241 2.24 -0.48 16.23
CA MET A 241 1.64 0.43 15.24
C MET A 241 0.12 0.53 15.44
N LEU A 242 -0.59 -0.60 15.56
CA LEU A 242 -2.03 -0.63 15.84
C LEU A 242 -2.39 0.12 17.13
N SER A 243 -1.58 -0.04 18.18
CA SER A 243 -1.76 0.70 19.43
C SER A 243 -1.58 2.20 19.21
N ALA A 244 -0.59 2.64 18.42
CA ALA A 244 -0.38 4.06 18.13
C ALA A 244 -1.54 4.65 17.32
N LEU A 245 -2.05 3.93 16.31
CA LEU A 245 -3.24 4.33 15.55
C LEU A 245 -4.48 4.53 16.44
N SER A 246 -4.60 3.71 17.48
CA SER A 246 -5.72 3.78 18.42
C SER A 246 -5.57 4.92 19.44
N SER A 247 -4.34 5.22 19.87
CA SER A 247 -4.03 6.19 20.91
C SER A 247 -4.01 7.65 20.42
N CYS A 248 -3.69 7.90 19.15
CA CYS A 248 -3.63 9.25 18.58
C CYS A 248 -5.00 9.87 18.25
N ARG A 249 -6.08 9.44 18.91
CA ARG A 249 -7.38 10.12 18.83
C ARG A 249 -7.24 11.51 19.44
N VAL A 250 -7.22 12.54 18.59
CA VAL A 250 -7.51 13.90 19.05
C VAL A 250 -8.97 13.89 19.48
N SER A 251 -9.21 14.08 20.78
CA SER A 251 -10.55 14.27 21.34
C SER A 251 -11.28 15.38 20.56
N PRO A 252 -12.60 15.24 20.34
CA PRO A 252 -13.38 16.24 19.59
C PRO A 252 -13.31 17.64 20.22
#